data_AF-A0A9E5TKQ9-F1
#
_entry.id   AF-A0A9E5TKQ9-F1
#
_cell.length_a   1.000
_cell.length_b   1.000
_cell.length_c   1.000
_cell.angle_alpha   90.00
_cell.angle_beta   90.00
_cell.angle_gamma   90.00
#
_symmetry.space_group_name_H-M   'P 1'
#
loop_
_entity.id
_entity.type
_entity.pdbx_description
1 polymer ?
#
loop_
_entity_poly.entity_id
_entity_poly.type
_entity_poly.pdbx_seq_one_letter_code
_entity_poly.pdbx_strand_id
1 'polypeptide(L)' 'AGERIWNLKRAFNCRLGLTRADDRLPQLLLQPLSEGGTQGHVPDLELMLREYYESRSWDLETGKPSR' A
#
# COMPACT_ATOMS: atom_id res chain seq x y z
N ALA A 1 10.43 -5.71 -17.63
CA ALA A 1 10.02 -4.38 -18.16
C ALA A 1 8.97 -3.69 -17.28
N GLY A 2 7.95 -4.39 -16.78
CA GLY A 2 6.87 -3.78 -15.98
C GLY A 2 7.31 -3.17 -14.64
N GLU A 3 8.26 -3.80 -13.94
CA GLU A 3 8.76 -3.31 -12.65
C GLU A 3 9.31 -1.88 -12.73
N ARG A 4 10.12 -1.59 -13.76
CA ARG A 4 10.68 -0.25 -14.01
C ARG A 4 9.58 0.79 -14.25
N ILE A 5 8.55 0.43 -15.02
CA ILE A 5 7.43 1.33 -15.30
C ILE A 5 6.66 1.64 -14.01
N TRP A 6 6.47 0.63 -13.15
CA TRP A 6 5.80 0.83 -11.86
C TRP A 6 6.61 1.73 -10.92
N ASN A 7 7.92 1.52 -10.81
CA ASN A 7 8.79 2.39 -10.00
C ASN A 7 8.81 3.82 -10.56
N LEU A 8 8.85 3.99 -11.88
CA LEU A 8 8.80 5.32 -12.50
C LEU A 8 7.49 6.05 -12.20
N LYS A 9 6.35 5.35 -12.28
CA LYS A 9 5.04 5.90 -11.92
C LYS A 9 5.00 6.30 -10.44
N ARG A 10 5.49 5.44 -9.53
CA ARG A 10 5.56 5.74 -8.10
C ARG A 10 6.43 6.96 -7.83
N ALA A 11 7.64 7.00 -8.39
CA ALA A 11 8.57 8.11 -8.22
C ALA A 11 7.99 9.44 -8.72
N PHE A 12 7.32 9.42 -9.88
CA PHE A 12 6.62 10.59 -10.40
C PHE A 12 5.53 11.07 -9.44
N ASN A 13 4.67 10.17 -8.94
CA ASN A 13 3.63 10.56 -7.99
C ASN A 13 4.21 11.06 -6.66
N CYS A 14 5.28 10.45 -6.14
CA CYS A 14 5.96 10.94 -4.94
C CYS A 14 6.53 12.35 -5.15
N ARG A 15 7.04 12.66 -6.35
CA ARG A 15 7.45 14.02 -6.71
C ARG A 15 6.27 15.01 -6.71
N LEU A 16 5.06 14.55 -7.00
CA LEU A 16 3.83 15.33 -6.92
C LEU A 16 3.20 15.36 -5.51
N GLY A 17 3.86 14.79 -4.51
CA GLY A 17 3.41 14.83 -3.12
C GLY A 17 2.75 13.56 -2.59
N LEU A 18 2.68 12.47 -3.37
CA LEU A 18 2.21 11.18 -2.87
C LEU A 18 3.16 10.63 -1.80
N THR A 19 2.59 10.22 -0.67
CA THR A 19 3.30 9.65 0.48
C THR A 19 2.74 8.29 0.86
N ARG A 20 3.37 7.60 1.80
CA ARG A 20 2.81 6.38 2.42
C ARG A 20 1.42 6.61 3.02
N ALA A 21 1.13 7.78 3.56
CA ALA A 21 -0.16 8.09 4.17
C ALA A 21 -1.34 8.05 3.19
N ASP A 22 -1.04 8.15 1.88
CA ASP A 22 -2.05 8.10 0.82
C ASP A 22 -2.37 6.66 0.38
N ASP A 23 -1.54 5.68 0.73
CA ASP A 23 -1.78 4.27 0.45
C ASP A 23 -2.73 3.67 1.50
N ARG A 24 -4.01 4.04 1.41
CA ARG A 24 -5.05 3.66 2.36
C ARG A 24 -6.29 3.10 1.69
N LEU A 25 -7.05 2.30 2.44
CA LEU A 25 -8.36 1.82 2.02
C LEU A 25 -9.47 2.72 2.57
N PRO A 26 -10.63 2.82 1.88
CA PRO A 26 -11.84 3.40 2.45
C PRO A 26 -12.22 2.71 3.76
N GLN A 27 -12.70 3.47 4.74
CA GLN A 27 -13.03 2.95 6.08
C GLN A 27 -14.03 1.79 6.05
N LEU A 28 -14.94 1.78 5.07
CA LEU A 28 -15.91 0.69 4.88
C LEU A 28 -15.24 -0.68 4.69
N LEU A 29 -14.07 -0.74 4.05
CA LEU A 29 -13.34 -1.99 3.81
C LEU A 29 -12.55 -2.46 5.05
N LEU A 30 -12.46 -1.62 6.07
CA LEU A 30 -11.81 -1.92 7.36
C LEU A 30 -12.83 -2.22 8.46
N GLN A 31 -14.11 -2.34 8.10
CA GLN A 31 -15.17 -2.76 9.00
C GLN A 31 -15.43 -4.26 8.82
N PRO A 32 -15.48 -5.04 9.92
CA PRO A 32 -15.76 -6.46 9.82
C PRO A 32 -17.19 -6.68 9.34
N LEU A 33 -17.36 -7.70 8.49
CA LEU A 33 -18.70 -8.17 8.14
C LEU A 33 -19.34 -8.85 9.35
N SER A 34 -20.65 -8.64 9.51
CA SER A 34 -21.46 -9.25 10.57
C SER A 34 -21.84 -10.70 10.28
N GLU A 35 -21.76 -11.13 9.03
CA GLU A 35 -22.16 -12.46 8.56
C GLU A 35 -21.36 -12.91 7.34
N GLY A 36 -21.46 -14.20 6.99
CA GLY A 36 -20.81 -14.80 5.82
C GLY A 36 -19.42 -15.39 6.11
N GLY A 37 -18.76 -15.88 5.06
CA GLY A 37 -17.52 -16.67 5.19
C GLY A 37 -16.29 -15.92 5.71
N THR A 38 -16.32 -14.59 5.72
CA THR A 38 -15.24 -13.73 6.24
C THR A 38 -15.70 -12.87 7.43
N GLN A 39 -16.78 -13.28 8.11
CA GLN A 39 -17.31 -12.60 9.28
C GLN A 39 -16.22 -12.30 10.33
N GLY A 40 -16.22 -11.09 10.88
CA GLY A 40 -15.28 -10.69 11.92
C GLY A 40 -13.84 -10.42 11.45
N HIS A 41 -13.51 -10.68 10.18
CA HIS A 41 -12.16 -10.48 9.65
C HIS A 41 -12.05 -9.17 8.86
N VAL A 42 -10.94 -8.48 9.05
CA VAL A 42 -10.53 -7.27 8.31
C VAL A 42 -9.07 -7.42 7.89
N PRO A 43 -8.64 -6.81 6.76
CA PRO A 43 -7.25 -6.87 6.34
C PRO A 43 -6.34 -6.10 7.31
N ASP A 44 -5.21 -6.69 7.70
CA ASP A 44 -4.14 -5.99 8.40
C ASP A 44 -3.35 -5.16 7.38
N LEU A 45 -3.84 -3.95 7.12
CA LEU A 45 -3.28 -3.08 6.09
C LEU A 45 -1.83 -2.65 6.41
N GLU A 46 -1.48 -2.52 7.68
CA GLU A 46 -0.13 -2.12 8.10
C GLU A 46 0.89 -3.21 7.76
N LEU A 47 0.57 -4.46 8.10
CA LEU A 47 1.42 -5.61 7.77
C LEU A 47 1.54 -5.76 6.25
N MET A 48 0.41 -5.71 5.53
CA MET A 48 0.39 -5.84 4.07
C MET A 48 1.22 -4.76 3.37
N LEU A 49 1.13 -3.50 3.81
CA LEU A 49 1.92 -2.41 3.24
C LEU A 49 3.41 -2.59 3.52
N ARG A 50 3.78 -3.01 4.73
CA ARG A 50 5.18 -3.28 5.09
C ARG A 50 5.80 -4.35 4.19
N GLU A 51 5.14 -5.50 4.08
CA GLU A 51 5.60 -6.60 3.23
C GLU A 51 5.65 -6.19 1.75
N TYR A 52 4.65 -5.43 1.28
CA TYR A 52 4.65 -4.92 -0.08
C TYR A 52 5.85 -4.01 -0.33
N TYR A 53 6.12 -3.04 0.56
CA TYR A 53 7.21 -2.09 0.38
C TYR A 53 8.57 -2.77 0.42
N GLU A 54 8.76 -3.73 1.32
CA GLU A 54 9.96 -4.56 1.37
C GLU A 54 10.18 -5.31 0.05
N SER A 55 9.14 -5.97 -0.47
CA SER A 55 9.21 -6.70 -1.75
C SER A 55 9.53 -5.78 -2.93
N ARG A 56 9.09 -4.52 -2.87
CA ARG A 56 9.33 -3.50 -3.90
C ARG A 56 10.66 -2.77 -3.72
N SER A 57 11.37 -3.01 -2.62
CA SER A 57 12.55 -2.22 -2.20
C SER A 57 12.22 -0.72 -2.12
N TRP A 58 11.07 -0.39 -1.54
CA TRP A 58 10.64 0.98 -1.30
C TRP A 58 10.88 1.35 0.17
N ASP A 59 11.16 2.63 0.41
CA ASP A 59 11.35 3.15 1.76
C ASP A 59 10.02 3.12 2.53
N LEU A 60 10.02 2.50 3.72
CA LEU A 60 8.80 2.29 4.50
C LEU A 60 8.21 3.60 5.01
N GLU A 61 9.01 4.62 5.31
CA GLU A 61 8.49 5.87 5.88
C GLU A 61 7.93 6.79 4.80
N THR A 62 8.65 6.93 3.69
CA THR A 62 8.34 7.89 2.63
C THR A 62 7.57 7.29 1.46
N GLY A 63 7.61 5.97 1.28
CA GLY A 63 7.03 5.26 0.15
C GLY A 63 7.74 5.50 -1.18
N LYS A 64 8.99 5.96 -1.13
CA LYS A 64 9.83 6.24 -2.30
C LYS A 64 10.55 4.98 -2.77
N PRO A 65 10.65 4.73 -4.09
CA PRO A 65 11.53 3.70 -4.63
C PRO A 65 12.99 3.99 -4.29
N SER A 66 13.75 2.96 -3.88
CA SER A 66 15.19 3.07 -3.65
C SER A 66 16.04 2.89 -4.92
N ARG A 67 15.43 2.46 -6.04
CA ARG A 67 16.05 2.22 -7.34
C ARG A 67 15.13 2.65 -8.49
#